data_AF-A0A1M5P3Z0-F1
#
_entry.id   AF-A0A1M5P3Z0-F1
#
_cell.length_a   1.000
_cell.length_b   1.000
_cell.length_c   1.000
_cell.angle_alpha   90.00
_cell.angle_beta   90.00
_cell.angle_gamma   90.00
#
_symmetry.space_group_name_H-M   'P 1'
#
loop_
_entity.id
_entity.type
_entity.pdbx_description
1 polymer ?
#
loop_
_entity_poly.entity_id
_entity_poly.type
_entity_poly.pdbx_seq_one_letter_code
_entity_poly.pdbx_strand_id
1 'polypeptide(L)'
;MNANVDGSYCYKDDEKNCKKYGRLYTYEAASNVCPEGWELPSMATVYLLWDKSDAGFETSNAYYLKSTTDWKDDNNGDDLFGFNAYPAGGYESGDFIDLSTSAYFWMQPNGNLKEVIWFRYTSDTFETVSREEKNAYSVRCVKSMNL
;
A
#
# COMPACT_ATOMS: atom_id res chain seq x y z
N MET A 1 2.48 -6.38 4.84
CA MET A 1 3.42 -7.47 5.22
C MET A 1 4.13 -7.08 6.53
N ASN A 2 4.69 -8.03 7.30
CA ASN A 2 5.41 -7.72 8.56
C ASN A 2 6.68 -8.57 8.79
N ALA A 3 7.28 -9.11 7.72
CA ALA A 3 8.55 -9.81 7.80
C ALA A 3 9.70 -8.82 8.03
N ASN A 4 10.58 -9.09 9.00
CA ASN A 4 11.74 -8.27 9.32
C ASN A 4 12.94 -8.69 8.46
N VAL A 5 13.28 -7.84 7.49
CA VAL A 5 14.41 -8.02 6.56
C VAL A 5 15.17 -6.70 6.41
N ASP A 6 16.39 -6.76 5.87
CA ASP A 6 17.15 -5.56 5.53
C ASP A 6 16.35 -4.66 4.57
N GLY A 7 16.38 -3.35 4.80
CA GLY A 7 15.54 -2.40 4.05
C GLY A 7 14.07 -2.38 4.49
N SER A 8 13.73 -2.94 5.67
CA SER A 8 12.38 -2.83 6.24
C SER A 8 12.34 -2.10 7.58
N TYR A 9 11.31 -1.27 7.76
CA TYR A 9 11.18 -0.35 8.88
C TYR A 9 9.80 -0.49 9.55
N CYS A 10 9.78 -0.33 10.87
CA CYS A 10 8.56 0.07 11.55
C CYS A 10 8.42 1.58 11.44
N TYR A 11 7.21 2.10 11.30
CA TYR A 11 7.03 3.55 11.33
C TYR A 11 7.60 4.13 12.65
N LYS A 12 8.48 5.14 12.57
CA LYS A 12 9.25 5.70 13.71
C LYS A 12 10.08 4.67 14.50
N ASP A 13 10.46 3.58 13.86
CA ASP A 13 11.19 2.46 14.47
C ASP A 13 10.51 1.86 15.70
N ASP A 14 9.19 2.04 15.85
CA ASP A 14 8.40 1.49 16.95
C ASP A 14 7.72 0.19 16.51
N GLU A 15 8.08 -0.93 17.16
CA GLU A 15 7.48 -2.24 16.91
C GLU A 15 5.95 -2.26 17.03
N LYS A 16 5.35 -1.38 17.85
CA LYS A 16 3.89 -1.26 17.94
C LYS A 16 3.28 -0.83 16.61
N ASN A 17 3.96 0.04 15.86
CA ASN A 17 3.52 0.46 14.54
C ASN A 17 3.66 -0.68 13.53
N CYS A 18 4.71 -1.50 13.62
CA CYS A 18 4.79 -2.73 12.82
C CYS A 18 3.64 -3.71 13.10
N LYS A 19 3.27 -3.90 14.37
CA LYS A 19 2.16 -4.78 14.75
C LYS A 19 0.82 -4.26 14.23
N LYS A 20 0.65 -2.94 14.19
CA LYS A 20 -0.59 -2.29 13.78
C LYS A 20 -0.72 -2.12 12.25
N TYR A 21 0.29 -1.53 11.63
CA TYR A 21 0.27 -1.11 10.23
C TYR A 21 1.05 -2.05 9.30
N GLY A 22 1.85 -2.96 9.85
CA GLY A 22 2.86 -3.70 9.11
C GLY A 22 4.15 -2.89 8.96
N ARG A 23 5.09 -3.47 8.20
CA ARG A 23 6.37 -2.85 7.88
C ARG A 23 6.31 -2.05 6.59
N LEU A 24 7.17 -1.04 6.52
CA LEU A 24 7.54 -0.32 5.31
C LEU A 24 8.79 -0.99 4.72
N TYR A 25 8.87 -1.16 3.40
CA TYR A 25 9.93 -1.87 2.72
C TYR A 25 10.51 -1.01 1.60
N THR A 26 11.82 -0.94 1.45
CA THR A 26 12.43 -0.43 0.21
C THR A 26 11.96 -1.27 -0.98
N TYR A 27 12.11 -0.76 -2.20
CA TYR A 27 11.67 -1.52 -3.37
C TYR A 27 12.42 -2.86 -3.52
N GLU A 28 13.72 -2.89 -3.20
CA GLU A 28 14.53 -4.12 -3.18
C GLU A 28 13.98 -5.13 -2.16
N ALA A 29 13.69 -4.69 -0.94
CA ALA A 29 13.12 -5.55 0.08
C ALA A 29 11.71 -6.02 -0.32
N ALA A 30 10.88 -5.13 -0.85
CA ALA A 30 9.52 -5.43 -1.31
C ALA A 30 9.49 -6.48 -2.42
N SER A 31 10.46 -6.44 -3.34
CA SER A 31 10.58 -7.39 -4.45
C SER A 31 10.92 -8.82 -4.00
N ASN A 32 11.45 -8.98 -2.77
CA ASN A 32 11.92 -10.27 -2.25
C ASN A 32 11.13 -10.76 -1.03
N VAL A 33 10.20 -9.96 -0.48
CA VAL A 33 9.50 -10.29 0.78
C VAL A 33 8.24 -11.15 0.59
N CYS A 34 7.71 -11.23 -0.63
CA CYS A 34 6.54 -12.05 -0.89
C CYS A 34 6.86 -13.55 -0.79
N PRO A 35 6.03 -14.35 -0.08
CA PRO A 35 6.24 -15.79 0.02
C PRO A 35 6.17 -16.49 -1.34
N GLU A 36 6.69 -17.71 -1.42
CA GLU A 36 6.58 -18.54 -2.62
C GLU A 36 5.12 -18.67 -3.11
N GLY A 37 4.90 -18.46 -4.42
CA GLY A 37 3.56 -18.43 -5.03
C GLY A 37 2.81 -17.11 -4.86
N TRP A 38 3.48 -16.08 -4.32
CA TRP A 38 2.96 -14.72 -4.18
C TRP A 38 3.92 -13.69 -4.75
N GLU A 39 3.39 -12.58 -5.23
CA GLU A 39 4.12 -11.50 -5.87
C GLU A 39 3.57 -10.12 -5.48
N LEU A 40 4.32 -9.06 -5.79
CA LEU A 40 3.77 -7.71 -5.73
C LEU A 40 2.59 -7.56 -6.71
N PRO A 41 1.63 -6.65 -6.45
CA PRO A 41 0.51 -6.41 -7.35
C PRO A 41 1.00 -5.89 -8.70
N SER A 42 0.48 -6.47 -9.78
CA SER A 42 0.69 -5.93 -11.13
C SER A 42 -0.32 -4.81 -11.44
N MET A 43 -0.12 -4.08 -12.53
CA MET A 43 -1.15 -3.15 -13.03
C MET A 43 -2.48 -3.87 -13.28
N ALA A 44 -2.48 -5.12 -13.76
CA ALA A 44 -3.70 -5.90 -13.95
C ALA A 44 -4.43 -6.14 -12.62
N THR A 45 -3.69 -6.42 -11.54
CA THR A 45 -4.25 -6.53 -10.18
C THR A 45 -4.88 -5.21 -9.73
N VAL A 46 -4.23 -4.08 -10.03
CA VAL A 46 -4.76 -2.75 -9.70
C VAL A 46 -6.03 -2.42 -10.50
N TYR A 47 -6.09 -2.78 -11.79
CA TYR A 47 -7.31 -2.65 -12.58
C TYR A 47 -8.48 -3.46 -11.99
N LEU A 48 -8.22 -4.66 -11.47
CA LEU A 48 -9.24 -5.44 -10.77
C LEU A 48 -9.70 -4.79 -9.45
N LEU A 49 -8.81 -4.10 -8.73
CA LEU A 49 -9.20 -3.30 -7.56
C LEU A 49 -10.05 -2.11 -7.96
N TRP A 50 -9.70 -1.42 -9.05
CA TRP A 50 -10.52 -0.34 -9.61
C TRP A 50 -11.90 -0.84 -10.03
N ASP A 51 -11.98 -1.90 -10.83
CA ASP A 51 -13.24 -2.49 -11.29
C ASP A 51 -14.16 -2.89 -10.11
N LYS A 52 -13.59 -3.50 -9.06
CA LYS A 52 -14.33 -3.78 -7.82
C LYS A 52 -14.81 -2.50 -7.12
N SER A 53 -13.99 -1.46 -7.09
CA SER A 53 -14.37 -0.16 -6.50
C SER A 53 -15.41 0.61 -7.34
N ASP A 54 -15.59 0.23 -8.60
CA ASP A 54 -16.47 0.87 -9.60
C ASP A 54 -17.82 0.16 -9.75
N ALA A 55 -18.08 -0.92 -9.00
CA ALA A 55 -19.22 -1.85 -9.11
C ALA A 55 -20.63 -1.25 -8.87
N GLY A 56 -21.01 -0.21 -9.63
CA GLY A 56 -22.32 0.45 -9.62
C GLY A 56 -22.38 1.77 -8.85
N PHE A 57 -21.26 2.36 -8.45
CA PHE A 57 -21.21 3.64 -7.72
C PHE A 57 -20.74 4.78 -8.64
N GLU A 58 -21.22 6.00 -8.43
CA GLU A 58 -21.00 7.13 -9.37
C GLU A 58 -19.53 7.57 -9.53
N THR A 59 -18.61 7.13 -8.67
CA THR A 59 -17.16 7.34 -8.79
C THR A 59 -16.37 6.19 -8.15
N SER A 60 -15.21 5.81 -8.71
CA SER A 60 -14.20 4.96 -8.05
C SER A 60 -14.00 5.45 -6.62
N ASN A 61 -14.25 4.59 -5.63
CA ASN A 61 -14.26 5.02 -4.24
C ASN A 61 -13.21 4.28 -3.42
N ALA A 62 -12.05 4.92 -3.24
CA ALA A 62 -11.02 4.58 -2.28
C ALA A 62 -11.59 4.35 -0.88
N TYR A 63 -12.72 4.96 -0.53
CA TYR A 63 -13.49 4.66 0.68
C TYR A 63 -13.73 3.16 0.89
N TYR A 64 -14.07 2.41 -0.17
CA TYR A 64 -14.34 0.97 -0.07
C TYR A 64 -13.09 0.10 0.17
N LEU A 65 -11.91 0.71 0.09
CA LEU A 65 -10.62 0.05 0.23
C LEU A 65 -9.85 0.56 1.46
N LYS A 66 -10.14 1.78 1.93
CA LYS A 66 -9.56 2.39 3.14
C LYS A 66 -9.93 1.58 4.37
N SER A 67 -8.99 1.49 5.32
CA SER A 67 -9.27 0.93 6.64
C SER A 67 -10.39 1.66 7.36
N THR A 68 -11.12 0.95 8.21
CA THR A 68 -12.23 1.50 9.00
C THR A 68 -11.81 2.39 10.16
N THR A 69 -10.50 2.59 10.32
CA THR A 69 -9.88 3.32 11.43
C THR A 69 -8.59 3.99 10.98
N ASP A 70 -8.10 4.93 11.80
CA ASP A 70 -6.79 5.58 11.76
C ASP A 70 -6.54 6.59 10.64
N TRP A 71 -7.49 6.82 9.75
CA TRP A 71 -7.42 7.95 8.83
C TRP A 71 -7.66 9.25 9.59
N LYS A 72 -6.87 10.27 9.25
CA LYS A 72 -6.95 11.60 9.83
C LYS A 72 -8.36 12.18 9.63
N ASP A 73 -8.81 12.96 10.62
CA ASP A 73 -10.10 13.67 10.62
C ASP A 73 -11.32 12.74 10.45
N ASP A 74 -11.18 11.48 10.90
CA ASP A 74 -12.20 10.44 10.81
C ASP A 74 -12.61 10.11 9.36
N ASN A 75 -11.72 10.37 8.39
CA ASN A 75 -11.95 10.08 6.97
C ASN A 75 -11.66 8.61 6.63
N ASN A 76 -12.21 7.73 7.46
CA ASN A 76 -12.07 6.28 7.39
C ASN A 76 -12.91 5.71 6.24
N GLY A 77 -12.49 4.54 5.75
CA GLY A 77 -13.27 3.74 4.81
C GLY A 77 -14.24 2.79 5.51
N ASP A 78 -14.97 2.00 4.73
CA ASP A 78 -15.74 0.85 5.26
C ASP A 78 -15.05 -0.50 5.02
N ASP A 79 -13.95 -0.51 4.26
CA ASP A 79 -13.23 -1.71 3.85
C ASP A 79 -14.14 -2.82 3.27
N LEU A 80 -15.13 -2.44 2.46
CA LEU A 80 -16.15 -3.36 1.94
C LEU A 80 -15.58 -4.64 1.30
N PHE A 81 -14.40 -4.55 0.69
CA PHE A 81 -13.75 -5.67 -0.01
C PHE A 81 -12.61 -6.34 0.78
N GLY A 82 -12.33 -5.91 2.01
CA GLY A 82 -11.30 -6.47 2.87
C GLY A 82 -9.87 -6.18 2.44
N PHE A 83 -9.65 -5.10 1.67
CA PHE A 83 -8.30 -4.66 1.27
C PHE A 83 -7.52 -4.04 2.46
N ASN A 84 -8.25 -3.33 3.31
CA ASN A 84 -7.80 -2.70 4.54
C ASN A 84 -6.58 -1.80 4.33
N ALA A 85 -6.72 -0.74 3.53
CA ALA A 85 -5.66 0.24 3.31
C ALA A 85 -5.46 1.09 4.57
N TYR A 86 -4.57 0.63 5.44
CA TYR A 86 -4.12 1.41 6.58
C TYR A 86 -3.24 2.59 6.15
N PRO A 87 -3.44 3.79 6.72
CA PRO A 87 -2.63 4.97 6.43
C PRO A 87 -1.30 4.92 7.18
N ALA A 88 -0.47 3.96 6.81
CA ALA A 88 0.81 3.65 7.43
C ALA A 88 1.92 4.69 7.11
N GLY A 89 1.65 5.63 6.20
CA GLY A 89 2.64 6.57 5.71
C GLY A 89 3.77 5.87 4.93
N GLY A 90 4.94 6.50 4.94
CA GLY A 90 6.13 6.01 4.26
C GLY A 90 7.41 6.42 4.97
N TYR A 91 8.55 5.99 4.41
CA TYR A 91 9.88 6.44 4.78
C TYR A 91 10.58 6.97 3.52
N GLU A 92 10.92 8.25 3.52
CA GLU A 92 11.50 8.95 2.38
C GLU A 92 12.65 9.82 2.85
N SER A 93 13.75 9.84 2.10
CA SER A 93 14.90 10.73 2.34
C SER A 93 15.46 10.74 3.77
N GLY A 94 15.30 9.65 4.52
CA GLY A 94 15.79 9.54 5.89
C GLY A 94 14.72 9.70 6.98
N ASP A 95 13.50 10.08 6.62
CA ASP A 95 12.44 10.45 7.56
C ASP A 95 11.12 9.70 7.31
N PHE A 96 10.33 9.55 8.38
CA PHE A 96 8.99 8.98 8.32
C PHE A 96 7.93 10.04 8.00
N ILE A 97 7.04 9.75 7.05
CA ILE A 97 6.07 10.72 6.51
C ILE A 97 4.65 10.18 6.56
N ASP A 98 3.66 11.08 6.52
CA ASP A 98 2.25 10.82 6.19
C ASP A 98 1.49 9.75 6.99
N LEU A 99 1.89 9.45 8.22
CA LEU A 99 1.08 8.60 9.10
C LEU A 99 -0.31 9.22 9.25
N SER A 100 -1.36 8.40 9.18
CA SER A 100 -2.78 8.77 9.18
C SER A 100 -3.28 9.54 7.94
N THR A 101 -2.40 10.01 7.05
CA THR A 101 -2.81 10.81 5.88
C THR A 101 -2.63 10.12 4.54
N SER A 102 -1.72 9.15 4.45
CA SER A 102 -1.47 8.40 3.21
C SER A 102 -1.28 6.90 3.47
N ALA A 103 -1.73 6.09 2.52
CA ALA A 103 -1.35 4.68 2.39
C ALA A 103 -0.66 4.46 1.04
N TYR A 104 0.51 3.82 1.06
CA TYR A 104 1.33 3.53 -0.11
C TYR A 104 1.59 2.04 -0.20
N PHE A 105 1.35 1.44 -1.36
CA PHE A 105 1.60 0.01 -1.60
C PHE A 105 2.46 -0.19 -2.84
N TRP A 106 3.64 -0.80 -2.67
CA TRP A 106 4.51 -1.14 -3.80
C TRP A 106 3.83 -2.07 -4.80
N MET A 107 4.15 -1.87 -6.07
CA MET A 107 3.70 -2.64 -7.21
C MET A 107 4.86 -3.31 -7.94
N GLN A 108 4.55 -4.24 -8.84
CA GLN A 108 5.50 -4.72 -9.85
C GLN A 108 6.01 -3.56 -10.72
N PRO A 109 7.23 -3.66 -11.27
CA PRO A 109 7.82 -2.58 -12.04
C PRO A 109 7.10 -2.42 -13.38
N ASN A 110 6.91 -1.17 -13.79
CA ASN A 110 6.40 -0.81 -15.12
C ASN A 110 7.56 -0.27 -15.97
N GLY A 111 8.20 -1.16 -16.72
CA GLY A 111 9.49 -0.87 -17.35
C GLY A 111 10.55 -0.55 -16.29
N ASN A 112 11.13 0.66 -16.37
CA ASN A 112 12.14 1.11 -15.41
C ASN A 112 11.53 1.81 -14.17
N LEU A 113 10.23 2.09 -14.18
CA LEU A 113 9.57 2.84 -13.11
C LEU A 113 9.26 1.93 -11.91
N LYS A 114 9.49 2.46 -10.71
CA LYS A 114 9.03 1.88 -9.45
C LYS A 114 7.81 2.66 -9.00
N GLU A 115 6.69 1.99 -8.80
CA GLU A 115 5.40 2.63 -8.60
C GLU A 115 4.70 2.10 -7.37
N VAL A 116 3.91 2.98 -6.74
CA VAL A 116 3.01 2.64 -5.64
C VAL A 116 1.57 2.95 -6.01
N ILE A 117 0.65 2.18 -5.44
CA ILE A 117 -0.73 2.61 -5.26
C ILE A 117 -0.76 3.59 -4.09
N TRP A 118 -1.32 4.78 -4.29
CA TRP A 118 -1.40 5.83 -3.29
C TRP A 118 -2.85 6.21 -2.98
N PHE A 119 -3.20 6.06 -1.70
CA PHE A 119 -4.45 6.52 -1.12
C PHE A 119 -4.18 7.76 -0.26
N ARG A 120 -5.03 8.78 -0.38
CA ARG A 120 -4.95 10.03 0.39
C ARG A 120 -6.18 10.20 1.27
N TYR A 121 -6.01 10.75 2.47
CA TYR A 121 -7.14 10.95 3.39
C TYR A 121 -8.21 11.86 2.77
N THR A 122 -7.82 12.93 2.09
CA THR A 122 -8.73 13.89 1.44
C THR A 122 -9.31 13.44 0.10
N SER A 123 -8.94 12.26 -0.40
CA SER A 123 -9.33 11.80 -1.73
C SER A 123 -10.26 10.60 -1.63
N ASP A 124 -11.30 10.63 -2.44
CA ASP A 124 -12.18 9.49 -2.68
C ASP A 124 -11.64 8.58 -3.77
N THR A 125 -10.53 8.93 -4.43
CA THR A 125 -9.84 8.06 -5.40
C THR A 125 -8.43 7.68 -4.92
N PHE A 126 -7.86 6.66 -5.55
CA PHE A 126 -6.45 6.31 -5.42
C PHE A 126 -5.76 6.36 -6.79
N GLU A 127 -4.45 6.54 -6.77
CA GLU A 127 -3.64 6.75 -7.98
C GLU A 127 -2.38 5.89 -7.96
N THR A 128 -1.80 5.68 -9.14
CA THR A 128 -0.49 5.05 -9.30
C THR A 128 0.56 6.14 -9.52
N VAL A 129 1.62 6.14 -8.72
CA VAL A 129 2.65 7.19 -8.77
C VAL A 129 4.05 6.60 -8.67
N SER A 130 4.97 7.13 -9.46
CA SER A 130 6.38 6.73 -9.39
C SER A 130 7.03 7.22 -8.09
N ARG A 131 7.97 6.42 -7.60
CA ARG A 131 8.75 6.67 -6.37
C ARG A 131 10.20 6.22 -6.54
N GLU A 132 11.07 6.74 -5.69
CA GLU A 132 12.46 6.28 -5.63
C GLU A 132 12.53 4.90 -4.99
N GLU A 133 13.36 4.02 -5.54
CA GLU A 133 13.51 2.65 -5.06
C GLU A 133 14.03 2.54 -3.61
N LYS A 134 14.69 3.60 -3.12
CA LYS A 134 15.22 3.71 -1.76
C LYS A 134 14.16 4.12 -0.73
N ASN A 135 13.02 4.66 -1.17
CA ASN A 135 11.91 4.96 -0.27
C ASN A 135 11.30 3.65 0.23
N ALA A 136 10.67 3.67 1.40
CA ALA A 136 10.03 2.49 1.97
C ALA A 136 8.51 2.68 2.15
N TYR A 137 7.73 1.73 1.64
CA TYR A 137 6.27 1.72 1.69
C TYR A 137 5.72 0.34 2.01
N SER A 138 4.41 0.24 2.23
CA SER A 138 3.77 -1.03 2.57
C SER A 138 3.79 -2.01 1.40
N VAL A 139 3.75 -3.31 1.72
CA VAL A 139 3.67 -4.40 0.74
C VAL A 139 2.40 -5.21 0.97
N ARG A 140 1.67 -5.45 -0.14
CA ARG A 140 0.55 -6.39 -0.24
C ARG A 140 0.91 -7.42 -1.31
N CYS A 141 1.18 -8.65 -0.90
CA CYS A 141 1.43 -9.72 -1.87
C CYS A 141 0.10 -10.29 -2.38
N VAL A 142 0.03 -10.59 -3.66
CA VAL A 142 -1.10 -11.25 -4.32
C VAL A 142 -0.64 -12.59 -4.88
N LYS A 143 -1.56 -13.55 -4.95
CA LYS A 143 -1.22 -14.89 -5.43
C LYS A 143 -0.84 -14.81 -6.91
N SER A 144 0.32 -15.34 -7.25
CA SER A 144 0.75 -15.42 -8.65
C SER A 144 -0.26 -16.25 -9.43
N MET A 145 -0.72 -15.72 -10.55
CA MET A 145 -1.53 -16.50 -11.49
C MET A 145 -0.58 -17.40 -12.27
N ASN A 146 -0.41 -18.63 -11.78
CA ASN A 146 0.22 -19.69 -12.58
C ASN A 146 -0.71 -19.97 -13.77
N LEU A 147 -0.27 -19.62 -14.98
CA LEU A 147 -0.83 -20.15 -16.22
C LEU A 147 -0.42 -21.62 -16.39
#